data_AF-A0A836BX38-F1
#
_entry.id   AF-A0A836BX38-F1
#
_cell.length_a   1.000
_cell.length_b   1.000
_cell.length_c   1.000
_cell.angle_alpha   90.00
_cell.angle_beta   90.00
_cell.angle_gamma   90.00
#
_symmetry.space_group_name_H-M   'P 1'
#
loop_
_entity.id
_entity.type
_entity.pdbx_description
1 polymer ?
#
loop_
_entity_poly.entity_id
_entity_poly.type
_entity_poly.pdbx_seq_one_letter_code
_entity_poly.pdbx_strand_id
1 'polypeptide(L)'
;MRHGSIVVSSAGLLEEAVQPEGEEAGAVGRHVRRRGLAENQLALGFEEWIDGASRGPVELVALRVRSEDPGARRRVLNESMMKGLKSGRTEAALVIEVKKDLKGTFETAYWQALAEGVELAKGNSKHDPPVPVRVVLTDTTEWYFFTLVACKPQRQAAPVTVDPGSAAPGSGSTSGAAAAAVPTQVPNPNEAADPRASPGPREFFFSIDGVNLEMRMSELDYVHCRFTAGTGSSRDIVKVMYRLYTALYPGANLEELPERIAEGNRKAREEADAWVRELLADYTQPAQLEAARAARAEAEARAGAEARARAEAEARAEAAARARAQAEARAQQAEAELSRLRALVAAQAQAAGVQAGAKGM
;
A
#
# COMPACT_ATOMS: atom_id res chain seq x y z
N MET A 1 3.46 -27.12 -15.16
CA MET A 1 2.20 -26.51 -14.76
C MET A 1 2.55 -25.27 -13.98
N ARG A 2 2.21 -24.11 -14.53
CA ARG A 2 2.47 -22.82 -13.88
C ARG A 2 1.16 -22.38 -13.28
N HIS A 3 1.11 -22.24 -11.97
CA HIS A 3 -0.02 -21.61 -11.31
C HIS A 3 0.34 -20.13 -11.12
N GLY A 4 -0.38 -19.26 -11.82
CA GLY A 4 -0.42 -17.86 -11.44
C GLY A 4 -1.42 -17.72 -10.30
N SER A 5 -0.99 -17.22 -9.15
CA SER A 5 -1.96 -16.85 -8.11
C SER A 5 -2.20 -15.35 -8.16
N ILE A 6 -3.41 -14.90 -7.86
CA ILE A 6 -3.73 -13.49 -7.61
C ILE A 6 -4.24 -13.40 -6.18
N VAL A 7 -3.62 -12.55 -5.36
CA VAL A 7 -4.07 -12.36 -3.98
C VAL A 7 -4.92 -11.11 -3.90
N VAL A 8 -6.19 -11.30 -3.56
CA VAL A 8 -7.20 -10.25 -3.38
C VAL A 8 -7.38 -10.03 -1.87
N SER A 9 -7.09 -8.83 -1.39
CA SER A 9 -7.42 -8.45 -0.01
C SER A 9 -8.60 -7.50 -0.03
N SER A 10 -9.59 -7.70 0.84
CA SER A 10 -10.64 -6.72 1.12
C SER A 10 -10.19 -5.66 2.13
N ALA A 11 -9.18 -5.98 2.95
CA ALA A 11 -8.55 -5.04 3.86
C ALA A 11 -7.45 -4.29 3.11
N GLY A 12 -7.52 -2.96 3.15
CA GLY A 12 -6.54 -2.10 2.51
C GLY A 12 -5.12 -2.31 3.00
N LEU A 13 -4.17 -1.99 2.12
CA LEU A 13 -2.78 -1.75 2.46
C LEU A 13 -2.66 -0.53 3.38
N LEU A 14 -2.90 -0.72 4.68
CA LEU A 14 -2.44 0.24 5.67
C LEU A 14 -0.91 0.31 5.57
N GLU A 15 -0.38 1.53 5.45
CA GLU A 15 1.05 1.81 5.36
C GLU A 15 1.82 1.03 6.44
N GLU A 16 2.66 0.06 6.02
CA GLU A 16 3.66 -0.51 6.90
C GLU A 16 4.67 0.61 7.22
N ALA A 17 4.64 1.09 8.46
CA ALA A 17 5.78 1.74 9.07
C ALA A 17 6.95 0.75 8.98
N VAL A 18 7.89 1.03 8.07
CA VAL A 18 9.19 0.37 8.04
C VAL A 18 9.85 0.68 9.38
N GLN A 19 9.79 -0.25 10.32
CA GLN A 19 10.67 -0.19 11.48
C GLN A 19 12.09 -0.43 10.95
N PRO A 20 13.01 0.54 11.10
CA PRO A 20 14.40 0.32 10.75
C PRO A 20 14.97 -0.68 11.77
N GLU A 21 15.02 -1.95 11.40
CA GLU A 21 15.89 -2.88 12.11
C GLU A 21 17.34 -2.51 11.78
N GLY A 22 18.11 -2.22 12.83
CA GLY A 22 19.54 -2.43 12.89
C GLY A 22 20.39 -1.62 11.92
N GLU A 23 20.84 -0.45 12.38
CA GLU A 23 22.10 0.14 11.92
C GLU A 23 23.24 -0.89 11.98
N GLU A 24 23.65 -1.42 10.83
CA GLU A 24 25.08 -1.64 10.57
C GLU A 24 25.44 -1.03 9.22
N ALA A 25 26.42 -0.14 9.31
CA ALA A 25 26.83 0.80 8.28
C ALA A 25 27.57 0.12 7.13
N GLY A 26 27.37 0.65 5.92
CA GLY A 26 28.39 0.60 4.88
C GLY A 26 28.00 -0.11 3.58
N ALA A 27 26.98 0.39 2.89
CA ALA A 27 26.96 0.35 1.43
C ALA A 27 25.95 1.36 0.89
N VAL A 28 26.38 2.18 -0.07
CA VAL A 28 25.52 3.03 -0.91
C VAL A 28 24.72 2.11 -1.84
N GLY A 29 23.76 1.39 -1.27
CA GLY A 29 22.73 0.68 -1.99
C GLY A 29 21.54 1.60 -2.17
N ARG A 30 21.22 1.98 -3.42
CA ARG A 30 19.92 2.59 -3.73
C ARG A 30 18.83 1.59 -3.34
N HIS A 31 18.27 1.74 -2.14
CA HIS A 31 17.05 1.06 -1.75
C HIS A 31 15.93 1.56 -2.65
N VAL A 32 15.62 0.79 -3.69
CA VAL A 32 14.35 0.88 -4.39
C VAL A 32 13.28 0.49 -3.36
N ARG A 33 12.71 1.50 -2.67
CA ARG A 33 11.49 1.33 -1.89
C ARG A 33 10.42 0.80 -2.84
N ARG A 34 10.11 -0.49 -2.79
CA ARG A 34 8.91 -1.04 -3.41
C ARG A 34 7.72 -0.49 -2.62
N ARG A 35 7.16 0.63 -3.07
CA ARG A 35 6.04 1.32 -2.42
C ARG A 35 4.76 0.52 -2.64
N GLY A 36 3.97 0.38 -1.58
CA GLY A 36 2.74 -0.41 -1.55
C GLY A 36 1.71 0.06 -2.59
N LEU A 37 0.98 -0.91 -3.15
CA LEU A 37 -0.19 -0.68 -4.00
C LEU A 37 -1.34 -0.10 -3.15
N ALA A 38 -2.23 0.70 -3.73
CA ALA A 38 -3.30 1.37 -2.99
C ALA A 38 -4.29 0.39 -2.29
N GLU A 39 -5.00 0.89 -1.28
CA GLU A 39 -5.85 0.16 -0.32
C GLU A 39 -7.03 -0.68 -0.86
N ASN A 40 -7.19 -0.86 -2.17
CA ASN A 40 -8.20 -1.75 -2.75
C ASN A 40 -7.73 -2.43 -4.04
N GLN A 41 -6.42 -2.43 -4.30
CA GLN A 41 -5.87 -2.96 -5.52
C GLN A 41 -5.65 -4.48 -5.41
N LEU A 42 -6.19 -5.21 -6.38
CA LEU A 42 -5.78 -6.57 -6.73
C LEU A 42 -4.25 -6.57 -6.87
N ALA A 43 -3.53 -7.23 -5.97
CA ALA A 43 -2.15 -7.57 -6.28
C ALA A 43 -2.18 -8.80 -7.18
N LEU A 44 -1.85 -8.57 -8.45
CA LEU A 44 -1.41 -9.64 -9.35
C LEU A 44 -0.27 -10.38 -8.64
N GLY A 45 -0.57 -11.60 -8.23
CA GLY A 45 0.35 -12.44 -7.50
C GLY A 45 1.33 -13.12 -8.45
N PHE A 46 2.29 -13.74 -7.79
CA PHE A 46 3.47 -14.39 -8.31
C PHE A 46 3.12 -15.65 -9.13
N GLU A 47 3.93 -15.92 -10.15
CA GLU A 47 4.01 -17.26 -10.75
C GLU A 47 4.73 -18.18 -9.75
N GLU A 48 4.03 -19.17 -9.19
CA GLU A 48 4.70 -20.24 -8.43
C GLU A 48 5.18 -21.28 -9.44
N TRP A 49 6.51 -21.42 -9.55
CA TRP A 49 7.10 -22.47 -10.36
C TRP A 49 7.05 -23.78 -9.58
N ILE A 50 6.30 -24.75 -10.10
CA ILE A 50 6.30 -26.11 -9.56
C ILE A 50 7.38 -26.90 -10.31
N ASP A 51 8.43 -27.28 -9.59
CA ASP A 51 9.54 -28.07 -10.16
C ASP A 51 9.03 -29.37 -10.81
N GLY A 52 9.57 -29.69 -11.99
CA GLY A 52 9.25 -30.90 -12.74
C GLY A 52 8.03 -30.80 -13.67
N ALA A 53 7.31 -29.69 -13.68
CA ALA A 53 6.09 -29.57 -14.46
C ALA A 53 6.35 -28.85 -15.80
N SER A 54 6.16 -29.54 -16.93
CA SER A 54 6.30 -28.99 -18.30
C SER A 54 5.42 -27.75 -18.53
N ARG A 55 5.63 -27.00 -19.64
CA ARG A 55 4.78 -25.86 -20.08
C ARG A 55 3.32 -26.33 -20.23
N GLY A 56 2.60 -26.35 -19.12
CA GLY A 56 1.19 -26.71 -19.03
C GLY A 56 0.30 -25.48 -19.24
N PRO A 57 -1.04 -25.69 -19.28
CA PRO A 57 -1.99 -24.59 -19.35
C PRO A 57 -1.77 -23.58 -18.22
N VAL A 58 -2.13 -22.32 -18.49
CA VAL A 58 -2.05 -21.24 -17.52
C VAL A 58 -3.28 -21.33 -16.64
N GLU A 59 -3.06 -21.58 -15.36
CA GLU A 59 -4.08 -21.61 -14.33
C GLU A 59 -3.93 -20.35 -13.48
N LEU A 60 -5.04 -19.66 -13.27
CA LEU A 60 -5.09 -18.45 -12.45
C LEU A 60 -6.01 -18.69 -11.26
N VAL A 61 -5.45 -18.64 -10.05
CA VAL A 61 -6.22 -18.82 -8.80
C VAL A 61 -6.26 -17.50 -8.04
N ALA A 62 -7.45 -16.96 -7.81
CA ALA A 62 -7.66 -15.80 -6.95
C ALA A 62 -7.91 -16.24 -5.50
N LEU A 63 -7.06 -15.80 -4.59
CA LEU A 63 -7.16 -16.07 -3.15
C LEU A 63 -7.69 -14.81 -2.44
N ARG A 64 -8.61 -14.97 -1.49
CA ARG A 64 -9.00 -13.91 -0.56
C ARG A 64 -8.34 -14.13 0.80
N VAL A 65 -7.77 -13.06 1.35
CA VAL A 65 -7.25 -13.05 2.73
C VAL A 65 -8.36 -12.59 3.66
N ARG A 66 -8.77 -13.42 4.64
CA ARG A 66 -9.84 -13.08 5.59
C ARG A 66 -9.36 -12.28 6.81
N SER A 67 -8.05 -12.18 6.99
CA SER A 67 -7.47 -11.59 8.19
C SER A 67 -7.39 -10.07 8.06
N GLU A 68 -7.85 -9.38 9.10
CA GLU A 68 -7.61 -7.94 9.29
C GLU A 68 -6.15 -7.65 9.68
N ASP A 69 -5.33 -8.68 9.93
CA ASP A 69 -3.91 -8.51 10.20
C ASP A 69 -3.22 -7.94 8.95
N PRO A 70 -2.63 -6.74 9.04
CA PRO A 70 -1.89 -6.11 7.93
C PRO A 70 -0.78 -7.02 7.38
N GLY A 71 -0.17 -7.85 8.22
CA GLY A 71 0.88 -8.79 7.86
C GLY A 71 0.38 -10.09 7.23
N ALA A 72 -0.92 -10.40 7.30
CA ALA A 72 -1.46 -11.65 6.76
C ALA A 72 -1.25 -11.76 5.26
N ARG A 73 -1.46 -10.66 4.54
CA ARG A 73 -1.19 -10.60 3.10
C ARG A 73 0.27 -10.92 2.79
N ARG A 74 1.22 -10.28 3.46
CA ARG A 74 2.66 -10.51 3.24
C ARG A 74 3.06 -11.95 3.55
N ARG A 75 2.51 -12.53 4.62
CA ARG A 75 2.74 -13.95 4.94
C ARG A 75 2.16 -14.86 3.87
N VAL A 76 0.97 -14.58 3.34
CA VAL A 76 0.38 -15.33 2.23
C VAL A 76 1.19 -15.20 0.95
N LEU A 77 1.76 -14.03 0.67
CA LEU A 77 2.65 -13.85 -0.48
C LEU A 77 3.98 -14.61 -0.31
N ASN A 78 4.43 -14.82 0.93
CA ASN A 78 5.67 -15.53 1.24
C ASN A 78 5.47 -17.04 1.47
N GLU A 79 4.25 -17.48 1.78
CA GLU A 79 3.86 -18.87 1.94
C GLU A 79 3.30 -19.40 0.61
N SER A 80 3.49 -20.70 0.30
CA SER A 80 2.84 -21.27 -0.89
C SER A 80 1.32 -21.18 -0.78
N MET A 81 0.62 -21.07 -1.93
CA MET A 81 -0.85 -21.00 -1.98
C MET A 81 -1.51 -22.08 -1.12
N MET A 82 -1.04 -23.31 -1.25
CA MET A 82 -1.58 -24.46 -0.51
C MET A 82 -1.34 -24.37 0.99
N LYS A 83 -0.24 -23.75 1.43
CA LYS A 83 0.01 -23.51 2.86
C LYS A 83 -0.96 -22.47 3.42
N GLY A 84 -1.22 -21.41 2.66
CA GLY A 84 -2.24 -20.41 2.98
C GLY A 84 -3.63 -21.04 3.16
N LEU A 85 -4.10 -21.80 2.17
CA LEU A 85 -5.39 -22.50 2.21
C LEU A 85 -5.45 -23.52 3.35
N LYS A 86 -4.39 -24.30 3.57
CA LYS A 86 -4.34 -25.29 4.67
C LYS A 86 -4.43 -24.63 6.04
N SER A 87 -3.85 -23.44 6.20
CA SER A 87 -3.89 -22.68 7.46
C SER A 87 -5.24 -22.00 7.73
N GLY A 88 -6.14 -21.94 6.74
CA GLY A 88 -7.41 -21.22 6.84
C GLY A 88 -7.27 -19.69 6.87
N ARG A 89 -6.06 -19.16 6.64
CA ARG A 89 -5.82 -17.70 6.56
C ARG A 89 -6.29 -17.11 5.23
N THR A 90 -6.34 -17.95 4.20
CA THR A 90 -6.85 -17.61 2.87
C THR A 90 -7.96 -18.56 2.46
N GLU A 91 -8.86 -18.05 1.64
CA GLU A 91 -9.89 -18.81 0.94
C GLU A 91 -9.68 -18.66 -0.56
N ALA A 92 -9.93 -19.71 -1.34
CA ALA A 92 -9.94 -19.60 -2.79
C ALA A 92 -11.29 -18.99 -3.23
N ALA A 93 -11.26 -17.90 -3.97
CA ALA A 93 -12.47 -17.23 -4.45
C ALA A 93 -12.81 -17.61 -5.90
N LEU A 94 -11.78 -17.69 -6.76
CA LEU A 94 -11.93 -17.91 -8.19
C LEU A 94 -10.76 -18.75 -8.71
N VAL A 95 -11.04 -19.68 -9.61
CA VAL A 95 -10.04 -20.35 -10.44
C VAL A 95 -10.43 -20.17 -11.90
N ILE A 96 -9.47 -19.78 -12.72
CA ILE A 96 -9.62 -19.61 -14.17
C ILE A 96 -8.65 -20.56 -14.85
N GLU A 97 -9.19 -21.51 -15.58
CA GLU A 97 -8.42 -22.39 -16.44
C GLU A 97 -8.55 -21.94 -17.89
N VAL A 98 -7.42 -21.59 -18.50
CA VAL A 98 -7.36 -21.18 -19.91
C VAL A 98 -6.90 -22.35 -20.78
N LYS A 99 -7.78 -22.80 -21.67
CA LYS A 99 -7.51 -23.83 -22.68
C LYS A 99 -7.21 -23.19 -24.03
N LYS A 100 -6.52 -23.94 -24.90
CA LYS A 100 -6.21 -23.49 -26.26
C LYS A 100 -7.45 -23.46 -27.16
N ASP A 101 -8.32 -24.46 -27.00
CA ASP A 101 -9.53 -24.64 -27.78
C ASP A 101 -10.51 -25.46 -26.93
N LEU A 102 -11.73 -24.96 -26.72
CA LEU A 102 -12.80 -25.68 -26.05
C LEU A 102 -13.76 -26.38 -27.03
N LYS A 103 -13.68 -26.06 -28.33
CA LYS A 103 -14.53 -26.69 -29.33
C LYS A 103 -14.16 -28.16 -29.51
N GLY A 104 -15.06 -29.04 -29.08
CA GLY A 104 -14.87 -30.49 -29.14
C GLY A 104 -14.02 -31.07 -28.01
N THR A 105 -13.54 -30.24 -27.07
CA THR A 105 -12.78 -30.70 -25.90
C THR A 105 -13.46 -30.36 -24.59
N PHE A 106 -14.60 -29.67 -24.57
CA PHE A 106 -15.30 -29.36 -23.31
C PHE A 106 -15.48 -30.59 -22.42
N GLU A 107 -15.93 -31.72 -22.99
CA GLU A 107 -16.13 -32.98 -22.23
C GLU A 107 -14.85 -33.53 -21.60
N THR A 108 -13.68 -33.23 -22.18
CA THR A 108 -12.38 -33.69 -21.67
C THR A 108 -11.70 -32.65 -20.79
N ALA A 109 -11.88 -31.37 -21.09
CA ALA A 109 -11.29 -30.23 -20.40
C ALA A 109 -12.01 -29.87 -19.10
N TYR A 110 -13.34 -30.00 -19.07
CA TYR A 110 -14.15 -29.63 -17.91
C TYR A 110 -13.77 -30.39 -16.64
N TRP A 111 -13.40 -31.67 -16.75
CA TRP A 111 -13.00 -32.48 -15.60
C TRP A 111 -11.76 -31.94 -14.89
N GLN A 112 -10.84 -31.29 -15.62
CA GLN A 112 -9.65 -30.71 -15.02
C GLN A 112 -10.01 -29.49 -14.17
N ALA A 113 -10.75 -28.53 -14.74
CA ALA A 113 -11.26 -27.35 -14.03
C ALA A 113 -12.12 -27.76 -12.82
N LEU A 114 -12.97 -28.77 -12.99
CA LEU A 114 -13.81 -29.31 -11.92
C LEU A 114 -12.96 -29.92 -10.79
N ALA A 115 -11.95 -30.75 -11.13
CA ALA A 115 -11.09 -31.37 -10.14
C ALA A 115 -10.30 -30.33 -9.33
N GLU A 116 -9.76 -29.30 -9.99
CA GLU A 116 -9.07 -28.21 -9.31
C GLU A 116 -10.03 -27.41 -8.41
N GLY A 117 -11.18 -27.02 -8.94
CA GLY A 117 -12.21 -26.33 -8.17
C GLY A 117 -12.69 -27.14 -6.95
N VAL A 118 -12.76 -28.47 -7.07
CA VAL A 118 -13.08 -29.39 -5.98
C VAL A 118 -12.02 -29.36 -4.89
N GLU A 119 -10.74 -29.42 -5.24
CA GLU A 119 -9.64 -29.36 -4.25
C GLU A 119 -9.60 -28.00 -3.53
N LEU A 120 -9.83 -26.92 -4.26
CA LEU A 120 -9.96 -25.58 -3.67
C LEU A 120 -11.18 -25.48 -2.74
N ALA A 121 -12.33 -26.02 -3.15
CA ALA A 121 -13.55 -26.02 -2.34
C ALA A 121 -13.39 -26.84 -1.05
N LYS A 122 -12.66 -27.98 -1.10
CA LYS A 122 -12.26 -28.73 0.11
C LYS A 122 -11.39 -27.88 1.03
N GLY A 123 -10.46 -27.10 0.48
CA GLY A 123 -9.66 -26.14 1.24
C GLY A 123 -10.55 -25.14 2.01
N ASN A 124 -11.59 -24.63 1.34
CA ASN A 124 -12.55 -23.68 1.88
C ASN A 124 -13.57 -24.29 2.87
N SER A 125 -13.71 -25.62 2.94
CA SER A 125 -14.71 -26.27 3.80
C SER A 125 -14.46 -26.11 5.30
N LYS A 126 -13.29 -25.58 5.66
CA LYS A 126 -12.91 -25.26 7.05
C LYS A 126 -13.62 -24.01 7.57
N HIS A 127 -14.16 -23.18 6.68
CA HIS A 127 -14.91 -21.99 7.05
C HIS A 127 -16.35 -22.35 7.41
N ASP A 128 -16.92 -21.60 8.35
CA ASP A 128 -18.33 -21.69 8.73
C ASP A 128 -18.97 -20.30 8.58
N PRO A 129 -19.81 -20.07 7.54
CA PRO A 129 -20.23 -21.03 6.52
C PRO A 129 -19.11 -21.36 5.51
N PRO A 130 -19.21 -22.51 4.79
CA PRO A 130 -18.28 -22.86 3.72
C PRO A 130 -18.25 -21.80 2.62
N VAL A 131 -17.05 -21.47 2.14
CA VAL A 131 -16.85 -20.41 1.15
C VAL A 131 -16.91 -20.99 -0.27
N PRO A 132 -17.78 -20.47 -1.16
CA PRO A 132 -17.86 -20.94 -2.54
C PRO A 132 -16.59 -20.66 -3.32
N VAL A 133 -16.19 -21.60 -4.18
CA VAL A 133 -15.16 -21.39 -5.20
C VAL A 133 -15.86 -21.22 -6.55
N ARG A 134 -15.54 -20.13 -7.25
CA ARG A 134 -16.00 -19.90 -8.62
C ARG A 134 -14.99 -20.51 -9.58
N VAL A 135 -15.47 -21.31 -10.52
CA VAL A 135 -14.63 -21.95 -11.54
C VAL A 135 -14.99 -21.35 -12.89
N VAL A 136 -13.96 -20.97 -13.65
CA VAL A 136 -14.08 -20.43 -14.99
C VAL A 136 -13.22 -21.27 -15.92
N LEU A 137 -13.84 -21.86 -16.92
CA LEU A 137 -13.15 -22.55 -18.01
C LEU A 137 -13.31 -21.73 -19.28
N THR A 138 -12.20 -21.38 -19.92
CA THR A 138 -12.26 -20.53 -21.12
C THR A 138 -11.16 -20.82 -22.13
N ASP A 139 -11.45 -20.61 -23.42
CA ASP A 139 -10.44 -20.47 -24.49
C ASP A 139 -10.34 -19.03 -25.00
N THR A 140 -10.79 -18.06 -24.19
CA THR A 140 -10.95 -16.63 -24.50
C THR A 140 -12.06 -16.29 -25.50
N THR A 141 -12.76 -17.31 -26.03
CA THR A 141 -13.93 -17.18 -26.91
C THR A 141 -15.19 -17.74 -26.25
N GLU A 142 -15.07 -18.89 -25.61
CA GLU A 142 -16.11 -19.55 -24.83
C GLU A 142 -15.79 -19.43 -23.35
N TRP A 143 -16.78 -19.08 -22.53
CA TRP A 143 -16.62 -18.86 -21.10
C TRP A 143 -17.67 -19.67 -20.35
N TYR A 144 -17.24 -20.67 -19.61
CA TYR A 144 -18.10 -21.49 -18.76
C TYR A 144 -17.86 -21.11 -17.31
N PHE A 145 -18.93 -20.87 -16.57
CA PHE A 145 -18.91 -20.48 -15.17
C PHE A 145 -19.68 -21.51 -14.35
N PHE A 146 -19.17 -21.86 -13.17
CA PHE A 146 -19.91 -22.61 -12.16
C PHE A 146 -19.35 -22.34 -10.77
N THR A 147 -20.19 -22.58 -9.76
CA THR A 147 -19.82 -22.43 -8.35
C THR A 147 -19.75 -23.79 -7.68
N LEU A 148 -18.69 -24.04 -6.93
CA LEU A 148 -18.55 -25.23 -6.10
C LEU A 148 -18.55 -24.85 -4.63
N VAL A 149 -19.31 -25.60 -3.83
CA VAL A 149 -19.33 -25.47 -2.37
C VAL A 149 -19.15 -26.85 -1.75
N ALA A 150 -18.11 -26.98 -0.92
CA ALA A 150 -17.94 -28.15 -0.06
C ALA A 150 -18.92 -28.07 1.11
N CYS A 151 -19.93 -28.93 1.08
CA CYS A 151 -20.95 -29.03 2.12
C CYS A 151 -20.56 -30.12 3.12
N LYS A 152 -20.84 -29.87 4.40
CA LYS A 152 -20.85 -30.97 5.38
C LYS A 152 -21.94 -31.94 4.92
N PRO A 153 -21.69 -33.26 4.92
CA PRO A 153 -22.69 -34.23 4.52
C PRO A 153 -23.93 -33.94 5.36
N GLN A 154 -25.02 -33.57 4.69
CA GLN A 154 -26.27 -33.37 5.38
C GLN A 154 -26.56 -34.74 5.98
N ARG A 155 -26.44 -34.88 7.31
CA ARG A 155 -26.91 -36.08 8.00
C ARG A 155 -28.34 -36.19 7.55
N GLN A 156 -28.62 -37.11 6.60
CA GLN A 156 -29.97 -37.48 6.26
C GLN A 156 -30.59 -37.77 7.61
N ALA A 157 -31.52 -36.90 8.02
CA ALA A 157 -32.20 -37.08 9.28
C ALA A 157 -32.67 -38.52 9.22
N ALA A 158 -32.19 -39.34 10.16
CA ALA A 158 -32.50 -40.77 10.17
C ALA A 158 -34.01 -40.87 9.91
N PRO A 159 -34.43 -41.68 8.92
CA PRO A 159 -35.84 -41.73 8.54
C PRO A 159 -36.62 -41.83 9.83
N VAL A 160 -37.48 -40.84 10.09
CA VAL A 160 -38.31 -40.85 11.29
C VAL A 160 -39.04 -42.17 11.21
N THR A 161 -38.62 -43.15 12.01
CA THR A 161 -39.33 -44.42 12.17
C THR A 161 -40.63 -44.02 12.82
N VAL A 162 -41.62 -43.71 11.99
CA VAL A 162 -43.00 -43.60 12.40
C VAL A 162 -43.35 -45.01 12.84
N ASP A 163 -43.28 -45.24 14.14
CA ASP A 163 -43.66 -46.50 14.75
C ASP A 163 -45.12 -46.78 14.35
N PRO A 164 -45.41 -47.82 13.54
CA PRO A 164 -46.75 -48.03 12.99
C PRO A 164 -47.74 -48.59 14.04
N GLY A 165 -47.48 -48.38 15.33
CA GLY A 165 -48.17 -49.05 16.42
C GLY A 165 -48.55 -48.14 17.59
N SER A 166 -49.24 -47.02 17.34
CA SER A 166 -49.96 -46.34 18.42
C SER A 166 -51.24 -45.69 17.93
N ALA A 167 -52.26 -46.53 17.76
CA ALA A 167 -53.64 -46.07 17.70
C ALA A 167 -54.12 -45.86 19.14
N ALA A 168 -54.10 -44.62 19.62
CA ALA A 168 -54.87 -44.20 20.78
C ALA A 168 -55.68 -42.95 20.41
N PRO A 169 -57.02 -42.97 20.58
CA PRO A 169 -57.84 -41.79 20.38
C PRO A 169 -57.80 -40.94 21.66
N GLY A 170 -57.26 -39.73 21.56
CA GLY A 170 -57.13 -38.83 22.71
C GLY A 170 -57.01 -37.38 22.30
N SER A 171 -58.16 -36.72 22.20
CA SER A 171 -58.38 -35.26 22.14
C SER A 171 -57.37 -34.47 22.99
N GLY A 172 -56.71 -33.48 22.38
CA GLY A 172 -55.91 -32.50 23.13
C GLY A 172 -55.19 -31.49 22.24
N SER A 173 -55.86 -30.38 21.96
CA SER A 173 -55.28 -29.14 21.45
C SER A 173 -53.98 -28.76 22.19
N THR A 174 -52.94 -28.36 21.46
CA THR A 174 -52.26 -27.07 21.65
C THR A 174 -51.22 -26.81 20.55
N SER A 175 -51.25 -25.57 20.08
CA SER A 175 -50.36 -24.91 19.13
C SER A 175 -48.91 -24.86 19.61
N GLY A 176 -47.98 -25.33 18.78
CA GLY A 176 -46.56 -25.06 18.88
C GLY A 176 -45.94 -25.05 17.49
N ALA A 177 -45.64 -23.86 16.97
CA ALA A 177 -45.06 -23.65 15.66
C ALA A 177 -43.64 -24.25 15.60
N ALA A 178 -43.52 -25.44 15.02
CA ALA A 178 -42.24 -25.97 14.56
C ALA A 178 -42.09 -25.61 13.07
N ALA A 179 -41.00 -24.92 12.74
CA ALA A 179 -40.64 -24.59 11.37
C ALA A 179 -40.53 -25.88 10.55
N ALA A 180 -41.50 -26.08 9.65
CA ALA A 180 -41.52 -27.20 8.73
C ALA A 180 -40.34 -27.05 7.76
N ALA A 181 -39.35 -27.94 7.89
CA ALA A 181 -38.41 -28.21 6.83
C ALA A 181 -39.23 -28.75 5.64
N VAL A 182 -39.34 -27.96 4.58
CA VAL A 182 -39.93 -28.39 3.31
C VAL A 182 -39.03 -29.49 2.77
N PRO A 183 -39.52 -30.73 2.58
CA PRO A 183 -38.72 -31.76 1.95
C PRO A 183 -38.46 -31.34 0.50
N THR A 184 -37.19 -31.28 0.12
CA THR A 184 -36.75 -31.14 -1.27
C THR A 184 -37.24 -32.36 -2.04
N GLN A 185 -38.42 -32.24 -2.63
CA GLN A 185 -39.03 -33.27 -3.44
C GLN A 185 -38.20 -33.39 -4.72
N VAL A 186 -37.56 -34.55 -4.92
CA VAL A 186 -36.93 -34.88 -6.20
C VAL A 186 -38.05 -34.87 -7.25
N PRO A 187 -38.01 -33.98 -8.27
CA PRO A 187 -39.11 -33.85 -9.19
C PRO A 187 -39.32 -35.16 -9.96
N ASN A 188 -40.59 -35.56 -10.06
CA ASN A 188 -41.01 -36.73 -10.81
C ASN A 188 -40.67 -36.52 -12.30
N PRO A 189 -39.84 -37.37 -12.95
CA PRO A 189 -39.40 -37.15 -14.32
C PRO A 189 -40.53 -37.19 -15.37
N ASN A 190 -41.76 -37.55 -14.96
CA ASN A 190 -42.94 -37.60 -15.83
C ASN A 190 -43.94 -36.46 -15.64
N GLU A 191 -43.72 -35.50 -14.73
CA GLU A 191 -44.55 -34.30 -14.69
C GLU A 191 -44.10 -33.33 -15.77
N ALA A 192 -44.97 -33.08 -16.75
CA ALA A 192 -44.76 -32.09 -17.79
C ALA A 192 -44.61 -30.70 -17.14
N ALA A 193 -43.36 -30.27 -16.96
CA ALA A 193 -43.02 -28.97 -16.40
C ALA A 193 -43.72 -27.85 -17.20
N ASP A 194 -44.32 -26.89 -16.49
CA ASP A 194 -44.85 -25.66 -17.10
C ASP A 194 -43.72 -25.01 -17.94
N PRO A 195 -43.85 -24.91 -19.27
CA PRO A 195 -42.81 -24.37 -20.14
C PRO A 195 -42.53 -22.88 -19.89
N ARG A 196 -43.33 -22.20 -19.05
CA ARG A 196 -43.13 -20.80 -18.65
C ARG A 196 -42.48 -20.65 -17.28
N ALA A 197 -42.39 -21.70 -16.48
CA ALA A 197 -41.59 -21.66 -15.27
C ALA A 197 -40.11 -21.62 -15.69
N SER A 198 -39.48 -20.46 -15.52
CA SER A 198 -38.03 -20.35 -15.69
C SER A 198 -37.42 -21.44 -14.81
N PRO A 199 -36.65 -22.39 -15.37
CA PRO A 199 -36.06 -23.44 -14.57
C PRO A 199 -35.28 -22.75 -13.45
N GLY A 200 -35.63 -23.07 -12.21
CA GLY A 200 -34.88 -22.58 -11.05
C GLY A 200 -33.39 -22.90 -11.22
N PRO A 201 -32.52 -22.23 -10.44
CA PRO A 201 -31.10 -22.52 -10.48
C PRO A 201 -30.89 -24.03 -10.33
N ARG A 202 -30.27 -24.65 -11.35
CA ARG A 202 -29.97 -26.08 -11.31
C ARG A 202 -28.84 -26.29 -10.33
N GLU A 203 -29.13 -26.97 -9.23
CA GLU A 203 -28.13 -27.43 -8.28
C GLU A 203 -27.84 -28.91 -8.53
N PHE A 204 -26.56 -29.27 -8.53
CA PHE A 204 -26.09 -30.63 -8.65
C PHE A 204 -25.32 -31.00 -7.40
N PHE A 205 -25.69 -32.12 -6.79
CA PHE A 205 -25.00 -32.68 -5.64
C PHE A 205 -24.23 -33.91 -6.09
N PHE A 206 -22.96 -34.01 -5.71
CA PHE A 206 -22.17 -35.21 -5.92
C PHE A 206 -21.27 -35.47 -4.72
N SER A 207 -21.13 -36.74 -4.38
CA SER A 207 -20.23 -37.20 -3.32
C SER A 207 -18.90 -37.58 -3.91
N ILE A 208 -17.82 -37.26 -3.20
CA ILE A 208 -16.47 -37.72 -3.55
C ILE A 208 -16.14 -38.88 -2.63
N ASP A 209 -16.02 -40.08 -3.20
CA ASP A 209 -15.72 -41.30 -2.45
C ASP A 209 -14.45 -41.13 -1.60
N GLY A 210 -14.54 -41.56 -0.34
CA GLY A 210 -13.44 -41.53 0.62
C GLY A 210 -13.25 -40.24 1.42
N VAL A 211 -13.99 -39.15 1.14
CA VAL A 211 -13.78 -37.86 1.84
C VAL A 211 -14.97 -37.44 2.72
N ASN A 212 -16.08 -38.20 2.75
CA ASN A 212 -17.31 -37.85 3.48
C ASN A 212 -17.72 -36.39 3.24
N LEU A 213 -17.62 -35.93 1.99
CA LEU A 213 -17.82 -34.55 1.63
C LEU A 213 -18.76 -34.49 0.43
N GLU A 214 -19.82 -33.71 0.58
CA GLU A 214 -20.82 -33.50 -0.45
C GLU A 214 -20.48 -32.20 -1.17
N MET A 215 -20.37 -32.25 -2.48
CA MET A 215 -20.13 -31.09 -3.31
C MET A 215 -21.44 -30.61 -3.90
N ARG A 216 -21.73 -29.32 -3.68
CA ARG A 216 -22.82 -28.63 -4.34
C ARG A 216 -22.25 -27.79 -5.47
N MET A 217 -22.65 -28.12 -6.69
CA MET A 217 -22.40 -27.32 -7.88
C MET A 217 -23.65 -26.53 -8.25
N SER A 218 -23.48 -25.23 -8.50
CA SER A 218 -24.58 -24.32 -8.84
C SER A 218 -24.14 -23.27 -9.85
N GLU A 219 -25.09 -22.49 -10.35
CA GLU A 219 -24.84 -21.34 -11.24
C GLU A 219 -24.04 -21.69 -12.51
N LEU A 220 -24.36 -22.83 -13.13
CA LEU A 220 -23.79 -23.22 -14.41
C LEU A 220 -24.24 -22.23 -15.49
N ASP A 221 -23.31 -21.44 -16.03
CA ASP A 221 -23.57 -20.41 -17.03
C ASP A 221 -22.55 -20.48 -18.19
N TYR A 222 -22.96 -20.00 -19.35
CA TYR A 222 -22.15 -19.99 -20.57
C TYR A 222 -22.27 -18.63 -21.27
N VAL A 223 -21.12 -18.06 -21.63
CA VAL A 223 -21.05 -16.83 -22.42
C VAL A 223 -20.11 -17.03 -23.60
N HIS A 224 -20.64 -16.82 -24.81
CA HIS A 224 -19.81 -16.70 -26.00
C HIS A 224 -19.31 -15.25 -26.11
N CYS A 225 -18.01 -15.03 -25.89
CA CYS A 225 -17.40 -13.71 -25.91
C CYS A 225 -15.95 -13.77 -26.41
N ARG A 226 -15.67 -13.12 -27.54
CA ARG A 226 -14.31 -12.99 -28.09
C ARG A 226 -13.67 -11.68 -27.62
N PHE A 227 -12.70 -11.78 -26.71
CA PHE A 227 -11.94 -10.60 -26.26
C PHE A 227 -10.92 -10.10 -27.30
N THR A 228 -10.37 -11.02 -28.11
CA THR A 228 -9.18 -10.74 -28.93
C THR A 228 -9.49 -10.20 -30.33
N ALA A 229 -10.72 -10.35 -30.82
CA ALA A 229 -11.03 -10.10 -32.23
C ALA A 229 -11.63 -8.72 -32.53
N GLY A 230 -11.94 -7.89 -31.51
CA GLY A 230 -12.67 -6.63 -31.71
C GLY A 230 -14.11 -6.78 -32.24
N THR A 231 -14.54 -8.02 -32.51
CA THR A 231 -15.87 -8.37 -33.01
C THR A 231 -16.84 -8.82 -31.92
N GLY A 232 -16.41 -8.85 -30.65
CA GLY A 232 -17.26 -9.22 -29.54
C GLY A 232 -18.33 -8.15 -29.31
N SER A 233 -19.57 -8.58 -29.05
CA SER A 233 -20.61 -7.67 -28.58
C SER A 233 -20.17 -7.07 -27.24
N SER A 234 -20.20 -5.74 -27.11
CA SER A 234 -19.91 -5.06 -25.83
C SER A 234 -20.76 -5.62 -24.70
N ARG A 235 -21.98 -6.08 -25.00
CA ARG A 235 -22.87 -6.72 -24.02
C ARG A 235 -22.28 -8.01 -23.44
N ASP A 236 -21.67 -8.85 -24.26
CA ASP A 236 -21.14 -10.14 -23.80
C ASP A 236 -19.81 -9.97 -23.06
N ILE A 237 -18.99 -8.99 -23.46
CA ILE A 237 -17.82 -8.56 -22.69
C ILE A 237 -18.27 -8.08 -21.30
N VAL A 238 -19.27 -7.20 -21.23
CA VAL A 238 -19.81 -6.71 -19.96
C VAL A 238 -20.36 -7.85 -19.10
N LYS A 239 -21.02 -8.85 -19.69
CA LYS A 239 -21.47 -10.04 -18.94
C LYS A 239 -20.30 -10.83 -18.36
N VAL A 240 -19.25 -11.12 -19.15
CA VAL A 240 -18.06 -11.83 -18.63
C VAL A 240 -17.42 -11.04 -17.50
N MET A 241 -17.22 -9.73 -17.69
CA MET A 241 -16.64 -8.86 -16.68
C MET A 241 -17.49 -8.80 -15.40
N TYR A 242 -18.81 -8.73 -15.54
CA TYR A 242 -19.77 -8.81 -14.44
C TYR A 242 -19.62 -10.13 -13.67
N ARG A 243 -19.58 -11.28 -14.38
CA ARG A 243 -19.43 -12.60 -13.75
C ARG A 243 -18.11 -12.71 -13.00
N LEU A 244 -16.99 -12.31 -13.62
CA LEU A 244 -15.68 -12.28 -12.96
C LEU A 244 -15.68 -11.36 -11.73
N TYR A 245 -16.29 -10.19 -11.82
CA TYR A 245 -16.39 -9.26 -10.69
C TYR A 245 -17.19 -9.86 -9.53
N THR A 246 -18.39 -10.40 -9.79
CA THR A 246 -19.23 -11.01 -8.75
C THR A 246 -18.59 -12.25 -8.13
N ALA A 247 -17.72 -12.95 -8.87
CA ALA A 247 -16.92 -14.04 -8.34
C ALA A 247 -15.86 -13.54 -7.34
N LEU A 248 -15.18 -12.45 -7.68
CA LEU A 248 -14.15 -11.85 -6.82
C LEU A 248 -14.72 -11.08 -5.63
N TYR A 249 -15.93 -10.55 -5.75
CA TYR A 249 -16.60 -9.72 -4.74
C TYR A 249 -18.07 -10.17 -4.56
N PRO A 250 -18.31 -11.37 -3.99
CA PRO A 250 -19.65 -11.85 -3.74
C PRO A 250 -20.36 -10.91 -2.76
N GLY A 251 -21.57 -10.51 -3.11
CA GLY A 251 -22.38 -9.58 -2.31
C GLY A 251 -22.04 -8.10 -2.52
N ALA A 252 -21.04 -7.75 -3.34
CA ALA A 252 -20.82 -6.36 -3.70
C ALA A 252 -21.99 -5.83 -4.53
N ASN A 253 -22.59 -4.73 -4.07
CA ASN A 253 -23.59 -4.02 -4.83
C ASN A 253 -22.92 -3.28 -6.00
N LEU A 254 -23.32 -3.61 -7.23
CA LEU A 254 -22.78 -2.94 -8.41
C LEU A 254 -23.32 -1.53 -8.60
N GLU A 255 -24.44 -1.20 -7.97
CA GLU A 255 -24.98 0.17 -7.99
C GLU A 255 -24.03 1.15 -7.28
N GLU A 256 -23.25 0.65 -6.31
CA GLU A 256 -22.22 1.41 -5.59
C GLU A 256 -20.87 1.42 -6.33
N LEU A 257 -20.71 0.64 -7.41
CA LEU A 257 -19.45 0.55 -8.13
C LEU A 257 -18.97 1.93 -8.65
N PRO A 258 -19.83 2.79 -9.24
CA PRO A 258 -19.42 4.13 -9.66
C PRO A 258 -18.88 4.97 -8.49
N GLU A 259 -19.52 4.90 -7.32
CA GLU A 259 -19.10 5.64 -6.13
C GLU A 259 -17.75 5.12 -5.61
N ARG A 260 -17.58 3.80 -5.54
CA ARG A 260 -16.31 3.16 -5.14
C ARG A 260 -15.18 3.49 -6.12
N ILE A 261 -15.46 3.56 -7.42
CA ILE A 261 -14.49 4.01 -8.43
C ILE A 261 -14.13 5.48 -8.21
N ALA A 262 -15.13 6.34 -7.96
CA ALA A 262 -14.89 7.76 -7.70
C ALA A 262 -14.07 7.98 -6.42
N GLU A 263 -14.37 7.24 -5.36
CA GLU A 263 -13.59 7.23 -4.11
C GLU A 263 -12.16 6.71 -4.34
N GLY A 264 -12.00 5.59 -5.03
CA GLY A 264 -10.69 5.04 -5.38
C GLY A 264 -9.85 6.03 -6.20
N ASN A 265 -10.47 6.71 -7.17
CA ASN A 265 -9.81 7.76 -7.97
C ASN A 265 -9.45 8.99 -7.12
N ARG A 266 -10.31 9.41 -6.20
CA ARG A 266 -10.03 10.53 -5.27
C ARG A 266 -8.83 10.18 -4.39
N LYS A 267 -8.82 9.00 -3.77
CA LYS A 267 -7.73 8.54 -2.93
C LYS A 267 -6.41 8.41 -3.70
N ALA A 268 -6.44 7.83 -4.90
CA ALA A 268 -5.26 7.72 -5.75
C ALA A 268 -4.69 9.10 -6.14
N ARG A 269 -5.55 10.10 -6.36
CA ARG A 269 -5.11 11.49 -6.59
C ARG A 269 -4.49 12.11 -5.34
N GLU A 270 -5.11 11.94 -4.18
CA GLU A 270 -4.58 12.45 -2.90
C GLU A 270 -3.20 11.85 -2.59
N GLU A 271 -3.02 10.55 -2.81
CA GLU A 271 -1.74 9.86 -2.66
C GLU A 271 -0.70 10.34 -3.69
N ALA A 272 -1.10 10.53 -4.95
CA ALA A 272 -0.22 11.08 -5.98
C ALA A 272 0.21 12.52 -5.64
N ASP A 273 -0.71 13.35 -5.17
CA ASP A 273 -0.43 14.73 -4.76
C ASP A 273 0.47 14.78 -3.51
N ALA A 274 0.26 13.87 -2.55
CA ALA A 274 1.16 13.72 -1.41
C ALA A 274 2.57 13.32 -1.87
N TRP A 275 2.67 12.37 -2.81
CA TRP A 275 3.95 11.95 -3.39
C TRP A 275 4.66 13.08 -4.13
N VAL A 276 3.96 13.84 -4.97
CA VAL A 276 4.53 14.99 -5.68
C VAL A 276 5.00 16.05 -4.68
N ARG A 277 4.25 16.31 -3.60
CA ARG A 277 4.68 17.23 -2.54
C ARG A 277 5.95 16.78 -1.84
N GLU A 278 6.05 15.49 -1.48
CA GLU A 278 7.26 14.90 -0.88
C GLU A 278 8.45 15.07 -1.83
N LEU A 279 8.28 14.71 -3.11
CA LEU A 279 9.31 14.85 -4.12
C LEU A 279 9.77 16.31 -4.29
N LEU A 280 8.83 17.27 -4.34
CA LEU A 280 9.14 18.69 -4.43
C LEU A 280 9.84 19.24 -3.18
N ALA A 281 9.51 18.73 -1.99
CA ALA A 281 10.20 19.08 -0.76
C ALA A 281 11.68 18.66 -0.82
N ASP A 282 11.96 17.47 -1.34
CA ASP A 282 13.33 16.97 -1.53
C ASP A 282 14.11 17.81 -2.56
N TYR A 283 13.45 18.34 -3.59
CA TYR A 283 14.09 19.21 -4.59
C TYR A 283 14.32 20.64 -4.09
N THR A 284 13.47 21.16 -3.21
CA THR A 284 13.56 22.54 -2.71
C THR A 284 14.50 22.70 -1.51
N GLN A 285 14.68 21.65 -0.70
CA GLN A 285 15.61 21.67 0.43
C GLN A 285 17.07 22.03 0.06
N PRO A 286 17.69 21.48 -1.01
CA PRO A 286 19.05 21.84 -1.40
C PRO A 286 19.18 23.32 -1.78
N ALA A 287 18.21 23.85 -2.53
CA ALA A 287 18.21 25.25 -2.95
C ALA A 287 18.06 26.20 -1.74
N GLN A 288 17.20 25.86 -0.79
CA GLN A 288 17.05 26.62 0.46
C GLN A 288 18.30 26.54 1.33
N LEU A 289 18.96 25.39 1.38
CA LEU A 289 20.17 25.19 2.18
C LEU A 289 21.37 25.94 1.59
N GLU A 290 21.51 25.97 0.26
CA GLU A 290 22.51 26.79 -0.43
C GLU A 290 22.23 28.30 -0.27
N ALA A 291 20.97 28.73 -0.38
CA ALA A 291 20.60 30.12 -0.12
C ALA A 291 20.90 30.54 1.33
N ALA A 292 20.64 29.67 2.31
CA ALA A 292 20.96 29.91 3.71
C ALA A 292 22.47 29.98 3.96
N ARG A 293 23.27 29.13 3.29
CA ARG A 293 24.74 29.19 3.35
C ARG A 293 25.28 30.49 2.76
N ALA A 294 24.76 30.90 1.60
CA ALA A 294 25.14 32.17 0.97
C ALA A 294 24.82 33.37 1.87
N ALA A 295 23.64 33.40 2.48
CA ALA A 295 23.24 34.47 3.41
C ALA A 295 24.14 34.52 4.66
N ARG A 296 24.55 33.37 5.21
CA ARG A 296 25.51 33.31 6.33
C ARG A 296 26.89 33.82 5.93
N ALA A 297 27.41 33.40 4.77
CA ALA A 297 28.70 33.87 4.27
C ALA A 297 28.72 35.39 4.05
N GLU A 298 27.63 35.96 3.53
CA GLU A 298 27.51 37.41 3.37
C GLU A 298 27.47 38.14 4.71
N ALA A 299 26.73 37.62 5.70
CA ALA A 299 26.67 38.19 7.04
C ALA A 299 28.04 38.17 7.73
N GLU A 300 28.78 37.06 7.63
CA GLU A 300 30.15 36.94 8.16
C GLU A 300 31.12 37.91 7.46
N ALA A 301 31.01 38.08 6.13
CA ALA A 301 31.83 39.03 5.39
C ALA A 301 31.57 40.48 5.82
N ARG A 302 30.29 40.85 6.03
CA ARG A 302 29.90 42.18 6.53
C ARG A 302 30.42 42.43 7.94
N ALA A 303 30.27 41.46 8.85
CA ALA A 303 30.80 41.56 10.21
C ALA A 303 32.33 41.69 10.22
N GLY A 304 33.03 40.94 9.37
CA GLY A 304 34.49 41.03 9.21
C GLY A 304 34.94 42.39 8.66
N ALA A 305 34.22 42.95 7.69
CA ALA A 305 34.50 44.28 7.14
C ALA A 305 34.29 45.37 8.20
N GLU A 306 33.21 45.29 8.99
CA GLU A 306 32.93 46.24 10.07
C GLU A 306 33.99 46.16 11.18
N ALA A 307 34.39 44.95 11.57
CA ALA A 307 35.45 44.76 12.56
C ALA A 307 36.79 45.37 12.10
N ARG A 308 37.15 45.20 10.82
CA ARG A 308 38.35 45.83 10.23
C ARG A 308 38.24 47.35 10.21
N ALA A 309 37.09 47.89 9.83
CA ALA A 309 36.86 49.33 9.82
C ALA A 309 36.97 49.94 11.23
N ARG A 310 36.45 49.26 12.26
CA ARG A 310 36.58 49.67 13.67
C ARG A 310 38.04 49.63 14.12
N ALA A 311 38.76 48.55 13.83
CA ALA A 311 40.18 48.42 14.18
C ALA A 311 41.04 49.50 13.49
N GLU A 312 40.76 49.82 12.23
CA GLU A 312 41.47 50.89 11.52
C GLU A 312 41.14 52.28 12.10
N ALA A 313 39.89 52.53 12.46
CA ALA A 313 39.49 53.78 13.09
C ALA A 313 40.16 53.97 14.46
N GLU A 314 40.25 52.91 15.27
CA GLU A 314 40.95 52.90 16.55
C GLU A 314 42.45 53.16 16.37
N ALA A 315 43.11 52.47 15.44
CA ALA A 315 44.52 52.70 15.13
C ALA A 315 44.82 54.14 14.68
N ARG A 316 43.93 54.74 13.87
CA ARG A 316 44.03 56.15 13.46
C ARG A 316 43.85 57.10 14.64
N ALA A 317 42.91 56.80 15.55
CA ALA A 317 42.69 57.60 16.75
C ALA A 317 43.92 57.56 17.68
N GLU A 318 44.51 56.39 17.90
CA GLU A 318 45.75 56.26 18.67
C GLU A 318 46.92 57.02 18.02
N ALA A 319 47.10 56.90 16.71
CA ALA A 319 48.14 57.61 15.98
C ALA A 319 47.97 59.14 16.11
N ALA A 320 46.74 59.63 15.98
CA ALA A 320 46.43 61.05 16.17
C ALA A 320 46.69 61.51 17.62
N ALA A 321 46.36 60.70 18.63
CA ALA A 321 46.64 60.99 20.03
C ALA A 321 48.16 61.07 20.29
N ARG A 322 48.94 60.13 19.77
CA ARG A 322 50.41 60.14 19.87
C ARG A 322 51.01 61.38 19.18
N ALA A 323 50.52 61.75 18.01
CA ALA A 323 50.98 62.95 17.30
C ALA A 323 50.71 64.24 18.09
N ARG A 324 49.54 64.36 18.73
CA ARG A 324 49.21 65.49 19.62
C ARG A 324 50.12 65.54 20.84
N ALA A 325 50.34 64.42 21.52
CA ALA A 325 51.23 64.34 22.67
C ALA A 325 52.68 64.74 22.31
N GLN A 326 53.18 64.31 21.13
CA GLN A 326 54.50 64.72 20.64
C GLN A 326 54.57 66.22 20.32
N ALA A 327 53.50 66.79 19.74
CA ALA A 327 53.44 68.22 19.46
C ALA A 327 53.42 69.06 20.74
N GLU A 328 52.64 68.65 21.76
CA GLU A 328 52.61 69.29 23.07
C GLU A 328 53.96 69.21 23.79
N ALA A 329 54.62 68.05 23.77
CA ALA A 329 55.96 67.89 24.35
C ALA A 329 57.00 68.80 23.70
N ARG A 330 56.95 68.95 22.36
CA ARG A 330 57.82 69.89 21.63
C ARG A 330 57.52 71.35 21.97
N ALA A 331 56.25 71.71 22.13
CA ALA A 331 55.86 73.05 22.55
C ALA A 331 56.38 73.38 23.96
N GLN A 332 56.26 72.45 24.91
CA GLN A 332 56.79 72.59 26.26
C GLN A 332 58.32 72.71 26.28
N GLN A 333 59.03 71.92 25.46
CA GLN A 333 60.49 72.03 25.31
C GLN A 333 60.90 73.40 24.77
N ALA A 334 60.22 73.90 23.73
CA ALA A 334 60.48 75.22 23.17
C ALA A 334 60.22 76.34 24.19
N GLU A 335 59.16 76.23 24.99
CA GLU A 335 58.85 77.20 26.06
C GLU A 335 59.89 77.17 27.19
N ALA A 336 60.35 75.98 27.59
CA ALA A 336 61.41 75.83 28.57
C ALA A 336 62.75 76.42 28.06
N GLU A 337 63.07 76.22 26.78
CA GLU A 337 64.25 76.79 26.14
C GLU A 337 64.17 78.32 26.06
N LEU A 338 63.02 78.88 25.67
CA LEU A 338 62.77 80.32 25.71
C LEU A 338 62.93 80.89 27.13
N SER A 339 62.42 80.19 28.13
CA SER A 339 62.56 80.58 29.54
C SER A 339 64.02 80.55 30.00
N ARG A 340 64.79 79.54 29.59
CA ARG A 340 66.23 79.44 29.85
C ARG A 340 67.00 80.57 29.18
N LEU A 341 66.69 80.91 27.93
CA LEU A 341 67.29 82.03 27.21
C LEU A 341 66.97 83.36 27.89
N ARG A 342 65.72 83.57 28.32
CA ARG A 342 65.33 84.76 29.10
C ARG A 342 66.11 84.88 30.42
N ALA A 343 66.28 83.77 31.14
CA ALA A 343 67.06 83.75 32.37
C ALA A 343 68.55 84.07 32.13
N LEU A 344 69.14 83.54 31.05
CA LEU A 344 70.51 83.85 30.65
C LEU A 344 70.69 85.34 30.31
N VAL A 345 69.76 85.92 29.53
CA VAL A 345 69.78 87.35 29.20
C VAL A 345 69.63 88.21 30.46
N ALA A 346 68.74 87.84 31.38
CA ALA A 346 68.59 88.54 32.66
C ALA A 346 69.85 88.46 33.53
N ALA A 347 70.49 87.29 33.62
CA ALA A 347 71.77 87.12 34.33
C ALA A 347 72.89 87.94 33.69
N GLN A 348 72.94 88.03 32.36
CA GLN A 348 73.91 88.84 31.63
C GLN A 348 73.71 90.34 31.89
N ALA A 349 72.45 90.80 31.97
CA ALA A 349 72.11 92.17 32.35
C ALA A 349 72.53 92.49 33.80
N GLN A 350 72.36 91.56 34.75
CA GLN A 350 72.83 91.72 36.12
C GLN A 350 74.36 91.76 36.21
N ALA A 351 75.08 90.91 35.46
CA ALA A 351 76.55 90.92 35.41
C ALA A 351 77.10 92.24 34.82
N ALA A 352 76.44 92.79 33.80
CA ALA A 352 76.77 94.11 33.25
C ALA A 352 76.51 95.25 34.25
N GLY A 353 75.45 95.15 35.06
CA GLY A 353 75.18 96.08 36.16
C GLY A 353 76.26 96.06 37.26
N VAL A 354 76.82 94.89 37.58
CA VAL A 354 77.91 94.76 38.57
C VAL A 354 79.24 95.31 38.04
N GLN A 355 79.54 95.17 36.74
CA GLN A 355 80.74 95.78 36.14
C GLN A 355 80.64 97.31 36.02
N ALA A 356 79.43 97.88 35.91
CA ALA A 356 79.22 99.33 35.97
C ALA A 356 79.40 99.88 37.40
N GLY A 357 79.03 99.11 38.43
CA GLY A 357 79.25 99.47 39.84
C GLY A 357 80.72 99.40 40.29
N ALA A 358 81.51 98.47 39.74
CA ALA A 358 82.92 98.28 40.12
C ALA A 358 83.90 99.32 39.52
N LYS A 359 83.47 100.16 38.56
CA LYS A 359 84.25 101.28 38.02
C LYS A 359 83.98 102.63 38.72
N GLY A 360 83.14 102.64 39.76
CA GLY A 360 82.74 103.84 40.49
C GLY A 360 83.27 103.95 41.93
N MET A 361 84.23 103.13 42.35
CA MET A 361 84.93 103.26 43.65
C MET A 361 86.43 103.45 43.47
#